data_AF-A0A3D0EGK8-F1
#
_entry.id   AF-A0A3D0EGK8-F1
#
_cell.length_a   1.000
_cell.length_b   1.000
_cell.length_c   1.000
_cell.angle_alpha   90.00
_cell.angle_beta   90.00
_cell.angle_gamma   90.00
#
_symmetry.space_group_name_H-M   'P 1'
#
loop_
_entity.id
_entity.type
_entity.pdbx_description
1 polymer ?
#
loop_
_entity_poly.entity_id
_entity_poly.type
_entity_poly.pdbx_seq_one_letter_code
_entity_poly.pdbx_strand_id
1 'polypeptide(L)'
;MRAFCLPLVFAALALLYGFYSCHQILDFYLIGFDGITSDISVIFTAPLYAALFCLFYQSAAFRLFNRVVKFSTYKECIFQIAFQITNTFTLLITGWLIAWKKSAELVTQSKLVSIESMDIMLIYIISSALSFALFITIRKRMAD
;
A
#
# COMPACT_ATOMS: atom_id res chain seq x y z
N MET A 1 9.11 -7.91 29.02
CA MET A 1 9.28 -6.60 28.32
C MET A 1 9.63 -6.72 26.83
N ARG A 2 10.39 -7.72 26.35
CA ARG A 2 10.77 -7.85 24.92
C ARG A 2 9.62 -8.07 23.91
N ALA A 3 8.49 -8.64 24.34
CA ALA A 3 7.36 -8.95 23.44
C ALA A 3 6.50 -7.74 23.04
N PHE A 4 6.57 -6.63 23.79
CA PHE A 4 5.74 -5.44 23.54
C PHE A 4 6.40 -4.45 22.56
N CYS A 5 7.72 -4.50 22.41
CA CYS A 5 8.43 -3.60 21.50
C CYS A 5 8.26 -4.01 20.03
N LEU A 6 8.17 -5.31 19.72
CA LEU A 6 8.05 -5.78 18.33
C LEU A 6 6.77 -5.27 17.65
N PRO A 7 5.57 -5.42 18.24
CA PRO A 7 4.34 -4.91 17.65
C PRO A 7 4.35 -3.39 17.45
N LEU A 8 4.97 -2.66 18.39
CA LEU A 8 5.08 -1.21 18.34
C LEU A 8 6.01 -0.75 17.21
N VAL A 9 7.13 -1.44 17.02
CA VAL A 9 8.05 -1.21 15.89
C VAL A 9 7.38 -1.52 14.56
N PHE A 10 6.66 -2.65 14.44
CA PHE A 10 5.93 -2.97 13.22
C PHE A 10 4.79 -1.99 12.91
N ALA A 11 4.10 -1.49 13.93
CA ALA A 11 3.08 -0.44 13.77
C ALA A 11 3.70 0.87 13.29
N ALA A 12 4.81 1.30 13.89
CA ALA A 12 5.53 2.50 13.46
C ALA A 12 6.05 2.39 12.02
N LEU A 13 6.60 1.22 11.66
CA LEU A 13 7.04 0.94 10.29
C LEU A 13 5.88 0.95 9.29
N ALA A 14 4.72 0.39 9.65
CA ALA A 14 3.53 0.41 8.80
C ALA A 14 2.99 1.84 8.58
N LEU A 15 3.06 2.69 9.61
CA LEU A 15 2.67 4.11 9.52
C LEU A 15 3.64 4.90 8.63
N LEU A 16 4.94 4.76 8.86
CA LEU A 16 5.98 5.39 8.03
C LEU A 16 5.87 4.93 6.57
N TYR A 17 5.60 3.65 6.36
CA TYR A 17 5.38 3.06 5.05
C TYR A 17 4.20 3.70 4.33
N GLY A 18 3.01 3.72 4.93
CA GLY A 18 1.83 4.29 4.28
C GLY A 18 1.94 5.80 4.04
N PHE A 19 2.67 6.53 4.90
CA PHE A 19 2.97 7.93 4.68
C PHE A 19 3.87 8.14 3.44
N TYR A 20 4.98 7.40 3.37
CA TYR A 20 5.95 7.53 2.28
C TYR A 20 5.42 7.01 0.94
N SER A 21 4.66 5.91 0.94
CA SER A 21 4.07 5.36 -0.29
C SER A 21 3.04 6.29 -0.90
N CYS A 22 2.33 7.08 -0.10
CA CYS A 22 1.39 8.08 -0.63
C CYS A 22 2.13 9.20 -1.38
N HIS A 23 3.27 9.67 -0.86
CA HIS A 23 4.10 10.65 -1.57
C HIS A 23 4.60 10.11 -2.90
N GLN A 24 5.11 8.87 -2.94
CA GLN A 24 5.57 8.26 -4.19
C GLN A 24 4.45 8.09 -5.23
N ILE A 25 3.23 7.74 -4.80
CA ILE A 25 2.08 7.67 -5.70
C ILE A 25 1.77 9.04 -6.27
N LEU A 26 1.75 10.09 -5.43
CA LEU A 26 1.52 11.47 -5.88
C LEU A 26 2.59 11.90 -6.89
N ASP A 27 3.86 11.56 -6.67
CA ASP A 27 4.94 11.85 -7.61
C ASP A 27 4.67 11.21 -8.99
N PHE A 28 4.14 9.97 -9.06
CA PHE A 28 3.77 9.37 -10.34
C PHE A 28 2.71 10.16 -11.12
N TYR A 29 1.77 10.79 -10.43
CA TYR A 29 0.78 11.66 -11.08
C TYR A 29 1.38 12.99 -11.55
N LEU A 30 2.43 13.48 -10.87
CA LEU A 30 3.04 14.78 -11.13
C LEU A 30 4.17 14.74 -12.17
N ILE A 31 4.73 13.55 -12.50
CA ILE A 31 5.83 13.38 -13.49
C ILE A 31 5.47 13.82 -14.94
N GLY A 32 4.25 14.29 -15.21
CA GLY A 32 3.85 14.85 -16.50
C GLY A 32 2.87 16.02 -16.47
N PHE A 33 2.61 16.62 -15.30
CA PHE A 33 1.62 17.71 -15.14
C PHE A 33 2.13 18.80 -14.20
N ASP A 34 2.05 20.06 -14.64
CA ASP A 34 2.20 21.27 -13.80
C ASP A 34 0.95 21.51 -12.92
N GLY A 35 0.50 20.46 -12.23
CA GLY A 35 -0.65 20.53 -11.33
C GLY A 35 -0.27 21.19 -10.01
N ILE A 36 -0.95 22.27 -9.64
CA ILE A 36 -0.86 22.83 -8.28
C ILE A 36 -1.70 21.93 -7.36
N THR A 37 -1.04 21.15 -6.50
CA THR A 37 -1.67 20.44 -5.37
C THR A 37 -2.14 21.46 -4.32
N SER A 38 -3.23 22.15 -4.63
CA SER A 38 -3.71 23.32 -3.86
C SER A 38 -4.39 22.99 -2.53
N ASP A 39 -4.59 21.71 -2.21
CA ASP A 39 -5.31 21.31 -1.00
C ASP A 39 -4.37 20.73 0.07
N ILE A 40 -4.22 21.46 1.16
CA ILE A 40 -3.48 21.06 2.38
C ILE A 40 -3.99 19.71 2.93
N SER A 41 -5.26 19.37 2.66
CA SER A 41 -5.87 18.07 3.00
C SER A 41 -5.27 16.89 2.21
N VAL A 42 -4.84 17.10 0.96
CA VAL A 42 -4.15 16.08 0.16
C VAL A 42 -2.72 15.86 0.67
N ILE A 43 -2.08 16.92 1.17
CA ILE A 43 -0.70 16.87 1.67
C ILE A 43 -0.61 16.17 3.03
N PHE A 44 -1.61 16.32 3.90
CA PHE A 44 -1.56 15.78 5.26
C PHE A 44 -2.54 14.65 5.53
N THR A 45 -3.76 14.73 5.00
CA THR A 45 -4.84 13.79 5.35
C THR A 45 -4.74 12.51 4.52
N ALA A 46 -4.41 12.60 3.23
CA ALA A 46 -4.28 11.41 2.38
C ALA A 46 -3.13 10.46 2.82
N PRO A 47 -1.92 10.95 3.17
CA PRO A 47 -0.87 10.09 3.72
C PRO A 47 -1.24 9.47 5.07
N LEU A 48 -2.01 10.18 5.90
CA LEU A 48 -2.48 9.65 7.18
C LEU A 48 -3.49 8.51 6.97
N TYR A 49 -4.45 8.67 6.06
CA TYR A 49 -5.39 7.60 5.71
C TYR A 49 -4.68 6.39 5.11
N ALA A 50 -3.67 6.61 4.25
CA ALA A 50 -2.82 5.55 3.72
C ALA A 50 -2.06 4.81 4.83
N ALA A 51 -1.44 5.55 5.77
CA ALA A 51 -0.74 5.00 6.93
C ALA A 51 -1.67 4.14 7.80
N LEU A 52 -2.86 4.63 8.13
CA LEU A 52 -3.86 3.89 8.88
C LEU A 52 -4.32 2.64 8.13
N PHE A 53 -4.61 2.77 6.84
CA PHE A 53 -5.01 1.64 6.00
C PHE A 53 -3.94 0.55 5.98
N CYS A 54 -2.67 0.90 5.76
CA CYS A 54 -1.57 -0.07 5.78
C CYS A 54 -1.44 -0.77 7.13
N LEU A 55 -1.60 -0.05 8.24
CA LEU A 55 -1.57 -0.63 9.57
C LEU A 55 -2.73 -1.62 9.81
N PHE A 56 -3.95 -1.24 9.43
CA PHE A 56 -5.12 -2.09 9.54
C PHE A 56 -4.99 -3.33 8.65
N TYR A 57 -4.58 -3.13 7.40
CA TYR A 57 -4.39 -4.19 6.43
C TYR A 57 -3.33 -5.20 6.89
N GLN A 58 -2.15 -4.74 7.31
CA GLN A 58 -1.09 -5.63 7.78
C GLN A 58 -1.51 -6.43 9.01
N SER A 59 -2.22 -5.78 9.94
CA SER A 59 -2.74 -6.42 11.15
C SER A 59 -3.80 -7.49 10.83
N ALA A 60 -4.72 -7.18 9.90
CA ALA A 60 -5.74 -8.11 9.45
C ALA A 60 -5.13 -9.28 8.67
N ALA A 61 -4.20 -9.00 7.75
CA ALA A 61 -3.51 -10.00 6.95
C ALA A 61 -2.74 -10.98 7.85
N PHE A 62 -1.96 -10.49 8.82
CA PHE A 62 -1.26 -11.33 9.80
C PHE A 62 -2.22 -12.28 10.54
N ARG A 63 -3.35 -11.77 11.03
CA ARG A 63 -4.36 -12.59 11.73
C ARG A 63 -4.98 -13.64 10.82
N LEU A 64 -5.30 -13.27 9.57
CA LEU A 64 -5.90 -14.18 8.60
C LEU A 64 -4.91 -15.26 8.16
N PHE A 65 -3.67 -14.91 7.88
CA PHE A 65 -2.63 -15.86 7.53
C PHE A 65 -2.38 -16.88 8.65
N ASN A 66 -2.34 -16.43 9.91
CA ASN A 66 -2.21 -17.32 11.07
C ASN A 66 -3.41 -18.25 11.29
N ARG A 67 -4.60 -17.90 10.76
CA ARG A 67 -5.77 -18.80 10.76
C ARG A 67 -5.67 -19.88 9.69
N VAL A 68 -4.96 -19.64 8.60
CA VAL A 68 -4.72 -20.63 7.55
C VAL A 68 -3.79 -21.71 8.10
N VAL A 69 -2.55 -21.32 8.41
CA VAL A 69 -1.50 -22.24 8.89
C VAL A 69 -0.60 -21.45 9.83
N LYS A 70 -0.18 -22.06 10.95
CA LYS A 70 0.79 -21.46 11.87
C LYS A 70 2.21 -21.85 11.47
N PHE A 71 3.05 -20.87 11.19
CA PHE A 71 4.49 -21.07 10.99
C PHE A 71 5.27 -20.87 12.28
N SER A 72 6.51 -21.37 12.30
CA SER A 72 7.47 -21.02 13.35
C SER A 72 7.83 -19.53 13.25
N THR A 73 8.27 -18.93 14.36
CA THR A 73 8.57 -17.48 14.45
C THR A 73 9.49 -16.98 13.33
N TYR A 74 10.52 -17.75 12.98
CA TYR A 74 11.46 -17.40 11.91
C TYR A 74 10.81 -17.43 10.53
N LYS A 75 10.06 -18.51 10.22
CA LYS A 75 9.33 -18.64 8.96
C LYS A 75 8.25 -17.57 8.82
N GLU A 76 7.55 -17.24 9.90
CA GLU A 76 6.56 -16.16 9.92
C GLU A 76 7.21 -14.81 9.63
N CYS A 77 8.36 -14.51 10.22
CA CYS A 77 9.09 -13.27 9.96
C CYS A 77 9.45 -13.11 8.48
N ILE A 78 10.07 -14.14 7.88
CA ILE A 78 10.42 -14.15 6.45
C ILE A 78 9.16 -13.97 5.58
N PHE A 79 8.08 -14.69 5.92
CA PHE A 79 6.83 -14.61 5.18
C PHE A 79 6.23 -13.19 5.23
N GLN A 80 6.21 -12.55 6.40
CA GLN A 80 5.70 -11.18 6.56
C GLN A 80 6.58 -10.15 5.84
N ILE A 81 7.91 -10.34 5.83
CA ILE A 81 8.84 -9.48 5.08
C ILE A 81 8.57 -9.61 3.58
N ALA A 82 8.49 -10.85 3.07
CA ALA A 82 8.22 -11.10 1.65
C ALA A 82 6.85 -10.52 1.23
N PHE A 83 5.83 -10.69 2.08
CA PHE A 83 4.51 -10.12 1.86
C PHE A 83 4.53 -8.60 1.78
N GLN A 84 5.23 -7.93 2.70
CA GLN A 84 5.36 -6.47 2.70
C GLN A 84 6.09 -5.95 1.46
N ILE A 85 7.17 -6.63 1.05
CA ILE A 85 7.93 -6.30 -0.16
C ILE A 85 7.03 -6.43 -1.39
N THR A 86 6.33 -7.56 -1.54
CA THR A 86 5.42 -7.76 -2.67
C THR A 86 4.29 -6.74 -2.67
N ASN A 87 3.67 -6.46 -1.51
CA ASN A 87 2.63 -5.45 -1.39
C ASN A 87 3.11 -4.07 -1.84
N THR A 88 4.36 -3.73 -1.52
CA THR A 88 4.99 -2.48 -1.98
C THR A 88 5.17 -2.45 -3.48
N PHE A 89 5.73 -3.50 -4.06
CA PHE A 89 5.89 -3.57 -5.52
C PHE A 89 4.55 -3.52 -6.26
N THR A 90 3.55 -4.25 -5.78
CA THR A 90 2.21 -4.22 -6.37
C THR A 90 1.60 -2.83 -6.28
N LEU A 91 1.74 -2.16 -5.13
CA LEU A 91 1.24 -0.80 -4.93
C LEU A 91 1.89 0.20 -5.88
N LEU A 92 3.22 0.15 -6.04
CA LEU A 92 3.94 1.03 -6.97
C LEU A 92 3.56 0.76 -8.43
N ILE A 93 3.44 -0.51 -8.83
CA ILE A 93 3.03 -0.88 -10.19
C ILE A 93 1.59 -0.42 -10.46
N THR A 94 0.66 -0.65 -9.53
CA THR A 94 -0.73 -0.21 -9.67
C THR A 94 -0.82 1.31 -9.72
N GLY A 95 -0.07 2.02 -8.87
CA GLY A 95 0.01 3.48 -8.88
C GLY A 95 0.53 4.01 -10.21
N TRP A 96 1.62 3.45 -10.71
CA TRP A 96 2.21 3.82 -12.00
C TRP A 96 1.26 3.56 -13.18
N LEU A 97 0.59 2.40 -13.23
CA LEU A 97 -0.35 2.06 -14.29
C LEU A 97 -1.56 2.98 -14.32
N ILE A 98 -2.13 3.32 -13.15
CA ILE A 98 -3.30 4.21 -13.07
C ILE A 98 -2.89 5.65 -13.41
N ALA A 99 -1.74 6.12 -12.91
CA ALA A 99 -1.19 7.42 -13.26
C ALA A 99 -0.90 7.52 -14.78
N TRP A 100 -0.34 6.48 -15.38
CA TRP A 100 -0.08 6.45 -16.83
C TRP A 100 -1.36 6.43 -17.66
N LYS A 101 -2.37 5.67 -17.24
CA LYS A 101 -3.67 5.67 -17.92
C LYS A 101 -4.32 7.07 -17.87
N LYS A 102 -4.32 7.71 -16.70
CA LYS A 102 -4.85 9.07 -16.56
C LYS A 102 -4.07 10.08 -17.37
N SER A 103 -2.74 10.00 -17.40
CA SER A 103 -1.92 10.92 -18.19
C SER A 103 -2.21 10.79 -19.70
N ALA A 104 -2.42 9.58 -20.21
CA ALA A 104 -2.80 9.35 -21.60
C ALA A 104 -4.19 9.93 -21.95
N GLU A 105 -5.17 9.85 -21.04
CA GLU A 105 -6.50 10.44 -21.23
C GLU A 105 -6.46 11.98 -21.23
N LEU A 106 -5.61 12.57 -20.38
CA LEU A 106 -5.48 14.01 -20.18
C LEU A 106 -4.70 14.75 -21.28
N VAL A 107 -3.87 14.07 -22.09
CA VAL A 107 -3.25 14.67 -23.30
C VAL A 107 -4.31 15.24 -24.26
N THR A 108 -5.55 14.73 -24.20
CA THR A 108 -6.67 15.22 -25.02
C THR A 108 -7.53 16.31 -24.36
N GLN A 109 -7.31 16.63 -23.07
CA GLN A 109 -8.10 17.62 -22.33
C GLN A 109 -7.20 18.54 -21.49
N SER A 110 -7.06 19.80 -21.93
CA SER A 110 -6.30 20.85 -21.24
C SER A 110 -7.01 21.37 -19.98
N LYS A 111 -7.14 20.53 -18.94
CA LYS A 111 -7.69 20.94 -17.65
C LYS A 111 -6.83 20.50 -16.48
N LEU A 112 -6.78 21.37 -15.47
CA LEU A 112 -6.22 21.10 -14.14
C LEU A 112 -6.69 19.73 -13.65
N VAL A 113 -5.73 18.84 -13.40
CA VAL A 113 -5.98 17.48 -12.93
C VAL A 113 -6.25 17.56 -11.44
N SER A 114 -7.52 17.48 -11.04
CA SER A 114 -7.83 17.15 -9.65
C SER A 114 -7.48 15.67 -9.44
N ILE A 115 -6.43 15.39 -8.66
CA ILE A 115 -6.17 14.03 -8.19
C ILE A 115 -7.33 13.66 -7.28
N GLU A 116 -8.27 12.87 -7.79
CA GLU A 116 -9.43 12.44 -7.02
C GLU A 116 -8.95 11.47 -5.94
N SER A 117 -9.33 11.70 -4.69
CA SER A 117 -8.96 10.83 -3.56
C SER A 117 -9.41 9.37 -3.76
N MET A 118 -10.40 9.15 -4.64
CA MET A 118 -10.88 7.83 -5.04
C MET A 118 -9.83 7.02 -5.80
N ASP A 119 -8.99 7.63 -6.63
CA ASP A 119 -7.95 6.90 -7.38
C ASP A 119 -6.86 6.38 -6.46
N ILE A 120 -6.43 7.22 -5.52
CA ILE A 120 -5.45 6.84 -4.50
C ILE A 120 -6.01 5.67 -3.69
N MET A 121 -7.26 5.76 -3.23
CA MET A 121 -7.91 4.67 -2.50
C MET A 121 -7.96 3.37 -3.32
N LEU A 122 -8.31 3.44 -4.62
CA LEU A 122 -8.36 2.27 -5.50
C LEU A 122 -6.99 1.62 -5.68
N ILE A 123 -5.91 2.41 -5.81
CA ILE A 123 -4.54 1.88 -5.88
C ILE A 123 -4.25 1.00 -4.67
N TYR A 124 -4.49 1.51 -3.46
CA TYR A 124 -4.24 0.79 -2.21
C TYR A 124 -5.12 -0.45 -2.08
N ILE A 125 -6.41 -0.39 -2.46
CA ILE A 125 -7.32 -1.54 -2.37
C ILE A 125 -6.91 -2.63 -3.35
N ILE A 126 -6.67 -2.29 -4.61
CA ILE A 126 -6.32 -3.25 -5.67
C ILE A 126 -5.00 -3.92 -5.35
N SER A 127 -3.97 -3.14 -4.99
CA SER A 127 -2.66 -3.70 -4.66
C SER A 127 -2.73 -4.65 -3.48
N SER A 128 -3.42 -4.24 -2.42
CA SER A 128 -3.60 -5.04 -1.21
C SER A 128 -4.39 -6.32 -1.50
N ALA A 129 -5.47 -6.26 -2.28
CA ALA A 129 -6.25 -7.43 -2.64
C ALA A 129 -5.40 -8.46 -3.43
N LEU A 130 -4.62 -7.98 -4.41
CA LEU A 130 -3.75 -8.83 -5.23
C LEU A 130 -2.65 -9.50 -4.40
N SER A 131 -1.93 -8.72 -3.58
CA SER A 131 -0.86 -9.26 -2.73
C SER A 131 -1.41 -10.22 -1.67
N PHE A 132 -2.57 -9.92 -1.08
CA PHE A 132 -3.22 -10.81 -0.14
C PHE A 132 -3.65 -12.14 -0.78
N ALA A 133 -4.29 -12.09 -1.96
CA ALA A 133 -4.71 -13.28 -2.69
C ALA A 133 -3.49 -14.16 -3.10
N LEU A 134 -2.39 -13.54 -3.52
CA LEU A 134 -1.16 -14.25 -3.81
C LEU A 134 -0.59 -14.92 -2.55
N PHE A 135 -0.46 -14.19 -1.45
CA PHE A 135 0.18 -14.74 -0.25
C PHE A 135 -0.69 -15.74 0.50
N ILE A 136 -2.02 -15.64 0.42
CA ILE A 136 -2.90 -16.66 1.00
C ILE A 136 -2.80 -17.98 0.24
N THR A 137 -2.65 -17.94 -1.10
CA THR A 137 -2.46 -19.16 -1.90
C THR A 137 -1.08 -19.77 -1.68
N ILE A 138 -0.03 -18.95 -1.61
CA ILE A 138 1.33 -19.41 -1.24
C ILE A 138 1.31 -20.07 0.14
N ARG A 139 0.68 -19.44 1.13
CA ARG A 139 0.63 -19.96 2.50
C ARG A 139 -0.11 -21.30 2.59
N LYS A 140 -1.21 -21.46 1.84
CA LYS A 140 -1.91 -22.74 1.73
C LYS A 140 -1.00 -23.82 1.11
N ARG A 141 -0.36 -23.53 -0.02
CA ARG A 141 0.55 -24.47 -0.70
C ARG A 141 1.77 -24.88 0.12
N MET A 142 2.23 -24.05 1.03
CA MET A 142 3.37 -24.38 1.92
C MET A 142 2.98 -25.30 3.08
N ALA A 143 1.69 -25.60 3.25
CA ALA A 143 1.17 -26.46 4.30
C ALA A 143 0.66 -27.81 3.80
N ASP A 144 0.33 -27.89 2.50
CA ASP A 144 0.16 -29.14 1.77
C ASP A 144 1.52 -29.79 1.48
#